data_AF-A0AAU8IYA3-F1
#
_entry.id   AF-A0AAU8IYA3-F1
#
_cell.length_a   1.000
_cell.length_b   1.000
_cell.length_c   1.000
_cell.angle_alpha   90.00
_cell.angle_beta   90.00
_cell.angle_gamma   90.00
#
_symmetry.space_group_name_H-M   'P 1'
#
loop_
_entity.id
_entity.type
_entity.pdbx_description
1 polymer ?
#
loop_
_entity_poly.entity_id
_entity_poly.type
_entity_poly.pdbx_seq_one_letter_code
_entity_poly.pdbx_strand_id
1 'polypeptide(L)'
;MIPRGAAARREANGEVVARKPDGTPFDHIADLQQARNGLDKIRRVIERELENPGQEVTNRGLEVLMHKRDRVIYELDRMNGFLHSIGNRK
;
A
#
# COMPACT_ATOMS: atom_id res chain seq x y z
N MET A 1 -10.59 2.86 18.49
CA MET A 1 -10.20 1.99 17.35
C MET A 1 -8.67 1.94 17.28
N ILE A 2 -8.05 0.75 17.23
CA ILE A 2 -6.60 0.62 17.08
C ILE A 2 -6.25 0.88 15.60
N PRO A 3 -5.24 1.72 15.26
CA PRO A 3 -4.83 1.93 13.87
C PRO A 3 -4.36 0.61 13.21
N ARG A 4 -4.67 0.39 11.92
CA ARG A 4 -4.33 -0.85 11.20
C ARG A 4 -2.83 -1.23 11.28
N GLY A 5 -1.93 -0.24 11.22
CA GLY A 5 -0.49 -0.49 11.39
C GLY A 5 -0.09 -0.90 12.82
N ALA A 6 -0.82 -0.44 13.83
CA ALA A 6 -0.60 -0.90 15.22
C ALA A 6 -1.18 -2.30 15.43
N ALA A 7 -2.33 -2.60 14.83
CA ALA A 7 -2.93 -3.93 14.80
C ALA A 7 -1.98 -4.96 14.14
N ALA A 8 -1.47 -4.66 12.94
CA ALA A 8 -0.53 -5.52 12.22
C ALA A 8 0.79 -5.77 12.97
N ARG A 9 1.29 -4.77 13.72
CA ARG A 9 2.48 -4.95 14.57
C ARG A 9 2.27 -5.97 15.70
N ARG A 10 1.08 -5.98 16.30
CA ARG A 10 0.73 -6.90 17.39
C ARG A 10 0.45 -8.30 16.82
N GLU A 11 -0.24 -8.39 15.70
CA GLU A 11 -0.44 -9.65 14.96
C GLU A 11 0.88 -10.28 14.52
N ALA A 12 1.86 -9.48 14.10
CA ALA A 12 3.19 -9.98 13.75
C ALA A 12 3.94 -10.58 14.97
N ASN A 13 3.56 -10.20 16.19
CA ASN A 13 4.06 -10.80 17.43
C ASN A 13 3.20 -11.99 17.90
N GLY A 14 2.22 -12.45 17.10
CA GLY A 14 1.32 -13.56 17.44
C GLY A 14 0.05 -13.17 18.21
N GLU A 15 -0.23 -11.87 18.39
CA GLU A 15 -1.40 -11.41 19.14
C GLU A 15 -2.64 -11.29 18.24
N VAL A 16 -3.79 -11.82 18.68
CA VAL A 16 -5.09 -11.56 18.03
C VAL A 16 -5.68 -10.25 18.57
N VAL A 17 -5.65 -9.19 17.76
CA VAL A 17 -6.09 -7.85 18.18
C VAL A 17 -7.58 -7.58 17.99
N ALA A 18 -8.23 -8.30 17.08
CA ALA A 18 -9.66 -8.17 16.80
C ALA A 18 -10.20 -9.45 16.15
N ARG A 19 -11.51 -9.70 16.32
CA ARG A 19 -12.25 -10.79 15.68
C ARG A 19 -13.48 -10.24 14.98
N LYS A 20 -13.86 -10.89 13.88
CA LYS A 20 -15.13 -10.70 13.19
C LYS A 20 -16.30 -11.21 14.05
N PRO A 21 -17.56 -10.88 13.72
CA PRO A 21 -18.72 -11.37 14.45
C PRO A 21 -18.83 -12.90 14.52
N ASP A 22 -18.27 -13.61 13.52
CA ASP A 22 -18.20 -15.07 13.46
C ASP A 22 -17.06 -15.69 14.30
N GLY A 23 -16.28 -14.87 15.02
CA GLY A 23 -15.15 -15.30 15.84
C GLY A 23 -13.82 -15.45 15.09
N THR A 24 -13.81 -15.36 13.76
CA THR A 24 -12.58 -15.41 12.95
C THR A 24 -11.70 -14.18 13.23
N PRO A 25 -10.38 -14.35 13.51
CA PRO A 25 -9.47 -13.21 13.64
C PRO A 25 -9.46 -12.33 12.38
N PHE A 26 -9.25 -11.02 12.58
CA PHE A 26 -8.80 -10.18 11.48
C PHE A 26 -7.35 -10.53 11.12
N ASP A 27 -6.97 -10.25 9.88
CA ASP A 27 -5.60 -10.38 9.38
C ASP A 27 -5.19 -9.03 8.78
N HIS A 28 -4.74 -8.12 9.66
CA HIS A 28 -4.33 -6.78 9.24
C HIS A 28 -3.01 -6.81 8.48
N ILE A 29 -2.19 -7.87 8.62
CA ILE A 29 -0.98 -8.06 7.81
C ILE A 29 -1.37 -8.33 6.35
N ALA A 30 -2.30 -9.27 6.11
CA ALA A 30 -2.81 -9.55 4.78
C ALA A 30 -3.48 -8.32 4.15
N ASP A 31 -4.26 -7.56 4.93
CA ASP A 31 -4.85 -6.29 4.47
C ASP A 31 -3.79 -5.29 3.97
N LEU A 32 -2.67 -5.14 4.71
CA LEU A 32 -1.59 -4.23 4.32
C LEU A 32 -0.81 -4.75 3.11
N GLN A 33 -0.61 -6.06 2.98
CA GLN A 33 -0.03 -6.66 1.78
C GLN A 33 -0.92 -6.44 0.55
N GLN A 34 -2.23 -6.58 0.68
CA GLN A 34 -3.18 -6.29 -0.39
C GLN A 34 -3.16 -4.80 -0.76
N ALA A 35 -3.13 -3.90 0.22
CA ALA A 35 -3.00 -2.46 -0.03
C ALA A 35 -1.70 -2.12 -0.78
N ARG A 36 -0.57 -2.71 -0.37
CA ARG A 36 0.72 -2.58 -1.08
C ARG A 36 0.60 -3.03 -2.54
N ASN A 37 -0.05 -4.17 -2.78
CA ASN A 37 -0.24 -4.69 -4.14
C ASN A 37 -1.15 -3.79 -4.98
N GLY A 38 -2.16 -3.18 -4.38
CA GLY A 38 -2.99 -2.17 -5.04
C GLY A 38 -2.19 -0.94 -5.46
N LEU A 39 -1.35 -0.41 -4.58
CA LEU A 39 -0.48 0.73 -4.89
C LEU A 39 0.52 0.40 -6.02
N ASP A 40 1.11 -0.80 -6.03
CA ASP A 40 2.04 -1.20 -7.09
C ASP A 40 1.33 -1.33 -8.45
N LYS A 41 0.09 -1.83 -8.47
CA LYS A 41 -0.73 -1.83 -9.70
C LYS A 41 -0.97 -0.40 -10.20
N ILE A 42 -1.33 0.53 -9.31
CA ILE A 42 -1.55 1.94 -9.68
C ILE A 42 -0.27 2.57 -10.22
N ARG A 43 0.88 2.34 -9.56
CA ARG A 43 2.18 2.81 -10.04
C ARG A 43 2.44 2.38 -11.47
N ARG A 44 2.28 1.09 -11.76
CA ARG A 44 2.50 0.52 -13.10
C ARG A 44 1.56 1.11 -14.16
N VAL A 45 0.31 1.40 -13.80
CA VAL A 45 -0.63 2.06 -14.71
C VAL A 45 -0.13 3.47 -15.03
N ILE A 46 0.25 4.25 -14.01
CA ILE A 46 0.74 5.62 -14.24
C ILE A 46 2.04 5.63 -15.05
N GLU A 47 2.96 4.69 -14.79
CA GLU A 47 4.20 4.54 -15.57
C GLU A 47 3.90 4.28 -17.05
N ARG A 48 2.94 3.41 -17.37
CA ARG A 48 2.51 3.16 -18.75
C ARG A 48 1.91 4.39 -19.43
N GLU A 49 1.07 5.14 -18.72
CA GLU A 49 0.49 6.39 -19.23
C GLU A 49 1.55 7.47 -19.46
N LEU A 50 2.64 7.48 -18.66
CA LEU A 50 3.76 8.39 -18.85
C LEU A 50 4.68 7.96 -20.01
N GLU A 51 4.85 6.66 -20.23
CA GLU A 51 5.63 6.10 -21.35
C GLU A 51 4.97 6.33 -22.70
N ASN A 52 3.64 6.21 -22.75
CA ASN A 52 2.85 6.42 -23.97
C ASN A 52 1.64 7.33 -23.68
N PRO A 53 1.87 8.64 -23.50
CA PRO A 53 0.79 9.56 -23.22
C PRO A 53 -0.13 9.69 -24.44
N GLY A 54 -1.44 9.65 -24.20
CA GLY A 54 -2.43 9.88 -25.24
C GLY A 54 -2.25 11.23 -25.93
N GLN A 55 -2.65 11.32 -27.21
CA GLN A 55 -2.46 12.53 -28.03
C GLN A 55 -3.13 13.79 -27.46
N GLU A 56 -4.13 13.62 -26.59
CA GLU A 56 -4.86 14.71 -25.93
C GLU A 56 -4.28 15.10 -24.56
N VAL A 57 -3.25 14.38 -24.07
CA VAL A 57 -2.65 14.65 -22.77
C VAL A 57 -1.84 15.94 -22.85
N THR A 58 -2.29 16.95 -22.12
CA THR A 58 -1.57 18.23 -22.01
C THR A 58 -0.30 18.10 -21.16
N ASN A 59 0.63 19.04 -21.30
CA ASN A 59 1.81 19.15 -20.42
C ASN A 59 1.41 19.20 -18.94
N ARG A 60 0.31 19.91 -18.62
CA ARG A 60 -0.22 19.94 -17.24
C ARG A 60 -0.76 18.58 -16.80
N GLY A 61 -1.36 17.81 -17.72
CA GLY A 61 -1.77 16.43 -17.48
C GLY A 61 -0.57 15.52 -17.16
N LEU A 62 0.54 15.67 -17.90
CA LEU A 62 1.78 14.93 -17.63
C LEU A 62 2.35 15.27 -16.24
N GLU A 63 2.41 16.55 -15.87
CA GLU A 63 2.84 16.97 -14.52
C GLU A 63 1.99 16.33 -13.42
N VAL A 64 0.67 16.29 -13.60
CA VAL A 64 -0.23 15.65 -12.63
C VAL A 64 0.05 14.14 -12.54
N LEU A 65 0.29 13.45 -13.66
CA LEU A 65 0.65 12.04 -13.66
C LEU A 65 1.99 11.80 -12.96
N MET A 66 3.00 12.64 -13.22
CA MET A 66 4.30 12.56 -12.54
C MET A 66 4.16 12.74 -11.02
N HIS A 67 3.43 13.76 -10.57
CA HIS A 67 3.17 13.96 -9.13
C HIS A 67 2.42 12.80 -8.49
N LYS A 68 1.44 12.22 -9.20
CA LYS A 68 0.72 11.04 -8.71
C LYS A 68 1.64 9.82 -8.61
N ARG A 69 2.50 9.59 -9.61
CA ARG A 69 3.49 8.51 -9.59
C ARG A 69 4.39 8.66 -8.37
N ASP A 70 4.96 9.84 -8.16
CA ASP A 70 5.89 10.09 -7.07
C ASP A 70 5.22 9.90 -5.70
N ARG A 71 3.94 10.30 -5.57
CA ARG A 71 3.17 10.04 -4.35
C ARG A 71 2.93 8.55 -4.11
N VAL A 72 2.60 7.79 -5.16
CA VAL A 72 2.36 6.34 -5.04
C VAL A 72 3.66 5.61 -4.67
N ILE A 73 4.79 6.01 -5.26
CA ILE A 73 6.12 5.48 -4.91
C ILE A 73 6.43 5.74 -3.44
N TYR A 74 6.23 6.98 -2.96
CA TYR A 74 6.43 7.32 -1.55
C TYR A 74 5.61 6.43 -0.59
N GLU A 75 4.33 6.22 -0.89
CA GLU A 75 3.47 5.37 -0.05
C GLU A 75 3.86 3.88 -0.15
N LEU A 76 4.30 3.41 -1.32
CA LEU A 76 4.83 2.06 -1.50
C LEU A 76 6.08 1.84 -0.67
N ASP A 77 7.04 2.76 -0.70
CA ASP A 77 8.28 2.65 0.06
C ASP A 77 8.01 2.65 1.56
N ARG A 78 7.11 3.53 2.02
CA ARG A 78 6.66 3.55 3.41
C ARG A 78 6.00 2.22 3.80
N MET A 79 5.15 1.66 2.94
CA MET A 79 4.47 0.39 3.19
C MET A 79 5.45 -0.79 3.20
N ASN A 80 6.38 -0.84 2.25
CA ASN A 80 7.42 -1.87 2.17
C ASN A 80 8.32 -1.81 3.40
N GLY A 81 8.76 -0.62 3.81
CA GLY A 81 9.56 -0.43 5.02
C GLY A 81 8.81 -0.90 6.28
N PHE A 82 7.52 -0.58 6.40
CA PHE A 82 6.70 -1.05 7.49
C PHE A 82 6.55 -2.58 7.50
N LEU A 83 6.17 -3.20 6.38
CA LEU A 83 6.01 -4.65 6.25
C LEU A 83 7.33 -5.39 6.53
N HIS A 84 8.45 -4.86 6.06
CA HIS A 84 9.78 -5.38 6.34
C HIS A 84 10.10 -5.31 7.85
N SER A 85 9.78 -4.20 8.51
CA SER A 85 10.04 -4.01 9.95
C SER A 85 9.30 -5.00 10.85
N ILE A 86 8.14 -5.51 10.41
CA ILE A 86 7.37 -6.51 11.16
C ILE A 86 7.73 -7.95 10.77
N GLY A 87 8.30 -8.18 9.58
CA GLY A 87 8.75 -9.51 9.13
C GLY A 87 10.13 -9.94 9.64
N ASN A 88 11.00 -8.99 9.99
CA ASN A 88 12.35 -9.27 10.49
C ASN A 88 12.46 -9.45 12.01
N ARG A 89 11.36 -9.33 12.77
CA ARG A 89 11.37 -9.66 14.20
C ARG A 89 11.30 -11.17 14.38
N LYS A 90 12.46 -11.82 14.40
CA LYS A 90 12.65 -13.17 14.93
C LYS A 90 13.54 -13.12 16.15
#